data_AF-A0A9E1EDR0-F1
#
_entry.id   AF-A0A9E1EDR0-F1
#
_cell.length_a   1.000
_cell.length_b   1.000
_cell.length_c   1.000
_cell.angle_alpha   90.00
_cell.angle_beta   90.00
_cell.angle_gamma   90.00
#
_symmetry.space_group_name_H-M   'P 1'
#
loop_
_entity.id
_entity.type
_entity.pdbx_description
1 polymer ?
#
loop_
_entity_poly.entity_id
_entity_poly.type
_entity_poly.pdbx_seq_one_letter_code
_entity_poly.pdbx_strand_id
1 'polypeptide(L)'
;MDEQKTLTLDFVKSLMEPAYTLVWTDYNDNLDDHRGLIQKCLDNKNCEELWEKADEWYSDAEWEAVREIIAKLKEGCTVSGDFDEEDVDDFFDGHEDEIRDEIYNRNDSDVLKDLIKRTDDIPIRVEMLSNYDCINSNWFESQGGYRYEESYFGDMVDTLNLNPAKVKKLLLEHGYEVHERFPNRKSRDGKEQVSYEQFYQELVNSCCGANLLTYIGKVNLKELYDAGFSLKEIVIPKGNCCGLFSSMYGGGSLLEMELKQDVRLKLEVKDYHGFRFRLDDERSKYDYSVQHVYGVCDSFFGDAVSIVS
;
A
#
# COMPACT_ATOMS: atom_id res chain seq x y z
N MET A 1 -16.08 55.52 -37.51
CA MET A 1 -14.99 54.63 -37.97
C MET A 1 -15.02 53.53 -36.94
N ASP A 2 -15.90 52.55 -37.16
CA ASP A 2 -16.04 51.44 -36.23
C ASP A 2 -14.73 50.66 -36.33
N GLU A 3 -13.95 50.66 -35.24
CA GLU A 3 -12.84 49.73 -35.12
C GLU A 3 -13.43 48.35 -35.31
N GLN A 4 -13.05 47.70 -36.40
CA GLN A 4 -13.35 46.30 -36.63
C GLN A 4 -12.68 45.54 -35.49
N LYS A 5 -13.44 45.28 -34.42
CA LYS A 5 -13.00 44.40 -33.34
C LYS A 5 -12.59 43.10 -34.03
N THR A 6 -11.34 42.73 -33.86
CA THR A 6 -10.83 41.46 -34.37
C THR A 6 -10.80 40.52 -33.18
N LEU A 7 -11.42 39.35 -33.31
CA LEU A 7 -11.36 38.34 -32.27
C LEU A 7 -9.89 37.87 -32.16
N THR A 8 -9.34 37.92 -30.95
CA THR A 8 -7.93 37.60 -30.70
C THR A 8 -7.83 36.69 -29.49
N LEU A 9 -6.75 35.89 -29.43
CA LEU A 9 -6.47 35.03 -28.27
C LEU A 9 -6.39 35.83 -26.98
N ASP A 10 -5.79 37.03 -27.00
CA ASP A 10 -5.69 37.89 -25.82
C ASP A 10 -7.07 38.31 -25.29
N PHE A 11 -8.03 38.55 -26.19
CA PHE A 11 -9.41 38.84 -25.80
C PHE A 11 -10.06 37.60 -25.17
N VAL A 12 -9.94 36.41 -25.77
CA VAL A 12 -10.46 35.16 -25.20
C VAL A 12 -9.83 34.87 -23.83
N LYS A 13 -8.51 35.03 -23.69
CA LYS A 13 -7.79 34.86 -22.42
C LYS A 13 -8.22 35.85 -21.34
N SER A 14 -8.70 37.05 -21.74
CA SER A 14 -9.24 38.06 -20.81
C SER A 14 -10.63 37.72 -20.28
N LEU A 15 -11.39 36.87 -21.00
CA LEU A 15 -12.69 36.35 -20.55
C LEU A 15 -12.55 35.09 -19.68
N MET A 16 -11.39 34.43 -19.72
CA MET A 16 -11.13 33.24 -18.93
C MET A 16 -10.94 33.57 -17.45
N GLU A 17 -11.47 32.68 -16.59
CA GLU A 17 -11.27 32.72 -15.14
C GLU A 17 -9.79 32.49 -14.79
N PRO A 18 -9.31 32.96 -13.62
CA PRO A 18 -7.91 32.79 -13.22
C PRO A 18 -7.54 31.33 -12.91
N ALA A 19 -8.52 30.50 -12.53
CA ALA A 19 -8.35 29.07 -12.27
C ALA A 19 -9.64 28.32 -12.62
N TYR A 20 -9.51 27.07 -13.06
CA TYR A 20 -10.60 26.16 -13.35
C TYR A 20 -10.45 24.87 -12.56
N THR A 21 -11.47 24.48 -11.81
CA THR A 21 -11.57 23.13 -11.26
C THR A 21 -12.28 22.25 -12.29
N LEU A 22 -11.51 21.56 -13.13
CA LEU A 22 -12.07 20.76 -14.23
C LEU A 22 -12.75 19.49 -13.73
N VAL A 23 -12.21 18.88 -12.67
CA VAL A 23 -12.76 17.67 -12.08
C VAL A 23 -13.04 17.90 -10.60
N TRP A 24 -14.23 17.47 -10.17
CA TRP A 24 -14.63 17.46 -8.76
C TRP A 24 -14.63 16.03 -8.24
N THR A 25 -13.79 15.75 -7.24
CA THR A 25 -13.82 14.50 -6.49
C THR A 25 -14.80 14.61 -5.31
N ASP A 26 -15.73 13.67 -5.17
CA ASP A 26 -16.65 13.62 -4.03
C ASP A 26 -15.94 13.17 -2.76
N TYR A 27 -16.41 13.57 -1.58
CA TYR A 27 -15.80 13.20 -0.29
C TYR A 27 -15.77 11.68 -0.06
N ASN A 28 -16.56 10.91 -0.80
CA ASN A 28 -16.55 9.45 -0.80
C ASN A 28 -15.57 8.83 -1.81
N ASP A 29 -14.99 9.62 -2.71
CA ASP A 29 -14.04 9.12 -3.70
C ASP A 29 -12.70 8.82 -3.02
N ASN A 30 -12.33 7.54 -2.99
CA ASN A 30 -11.10 7.06 -2.39
C ASN A 30 -10.61 5.76 -3.07
N LEU A 31 -9.51 5.19 -2.58
CA LEU A 31 -8.90 3.97 -3.12
C LEU A 31 -9.01 2.76 -2.17
N ASP A 32 -9.89 2.82 -1.16
CA ASP A 32 -10.01 1.77 -0.12
C ASP A 32 -10.36 0.40 -0.73
N ASP A 33 -11.19 0.44 -1.78
CA ASP A 33 -11.70 -0.70 -2.52
C ASP A 33 -10.80 -1.12 -3.70
N HIS A 34 -9.65 -0.46 -3.84
CA HIS A 34 -8.72 -0.57 -4.96
C HIS A 34 -7.31 -1.01 -4.53
N ARG A 35 -7.21 -1.76 -3.42
CA ARG A 35 -5.94 -2.31 -2.89
C ARG A 35 -5.16 -3.12 -3.94
N GLY A 36 -5.84 -3.87 -4.81
CA GLY A 36 -5.18 -4.57 -5.91
C GLY A 36 -4.44 -3.65 -6.89
N LEU A 37 -4.94 -2.44 -7.14
CA LEU A 37 -4.28 -1.43 -7.97
C LEU A 37 -3.03 -0.89 -7.28
N ILE A 38 -3.12 -0.62 -5.98
CA ILE A 38 -2.01 -0.15 -5.14
C ILE A 38 -0.93 -1.24 -5.04
N GLN A 39 -1.33 -2.52 -4.93
CA GLN A 39 -0.40 -3.65 -4.92
C GLN A 39 0.36 -3.77 -6.25
N LYS A 40 -0.28 -3.51 -7.40
CA LYS A 40 0.44 -3.46 -8.68
C LYS A 40 1.47 -2.33 -8.71
N CYS A 41 1.14 -1.16 -8.15
CA CYS A 41 2.08 -0.04 -8.04
C CYS A 41 3.31 -0.43 -7.20
N LEU A 42 3.11 -1.16 -6.10
CA LEU A 42 4.20 -1.74 -5.28
C LEU A 42 5.03 -2.77 -6.06
N ASP A 43 4.38 -3.65 -6.82
CA ASP A 43 5.05 -4.70 -7.58
C ASP A 43 5.88 -4.10 -8.74
N ASN A 44 5.35 -3.07 -9.41
CA ASN A 44 6.00 -2.35 -10.51
C ASN A 44 6.98 -1.25 -10.06
N LYS A 45 6.91 -0.84 -8.78
CA LYS A 45 7.69 0.27 -8.19
C LYS A 45 7.48 1.60 -8.92
N ASN A 46 6.24 1.88 -9.30
CA ASN A 46 5.84 3.14 -9.95
C ASN A 46 4.36 3.45 -9.64
N CYS A 47 3.90 4.63 -10.07
CA CYS A 47 2.52 5.08 -9.88
C CYS A 47 1.69 5.07 -11.18
N GLU A 48 2.20 4.47 -12.26
CA GLU A 48 1.61 4.57 -13.60
C GLU A 48 0.18 4.01 -13.63
N GLU A 49 -0.04 2.83 -13.05
CA GLU A 49 -1.37 2.19 -13.02
C GLU A 49 -2.41 3.04 -12.25
N LEU A 50 -1.99 3.76 -11.20
CA LEU A 50 -2.86 4.67 -10.47
C LEU A 50 -3.25 5.88 -11.32
N TRP A 51 -2.28 6.44 -12.07
CA TRP A 51 -2.54 7.54 -13.00
C TRP A 51 -3.46 7.12 -14.14
N GLU A 52 -3.20 5.98 -14.77
CA GLU A 52 -4.03 5.46 -15.86
C GLU A 52 -5.48 5.22 -15.41
N LYS A 53 -5.67 4.72 -14.20
CA LYS A 53 -7.03 4.50 -13.66
C LYS A 53 -7.73 5.78 -13.24
N ALA A 54 -7.01 6.74 -12.67
CA ALA A 54 -7.58 8.05 -12.38
C ALA A 54 -8.00 8.77 -13.67
N ASP A 55 -7.18 8.70 -14.72
CA ASP A 55 -7.52 9.23 -16.04
C ASP A 55 -8.78 8.55 -16.61
N GLU A 56 -8.83 7.21 -16.62
CA GLU A 56 -10.00 6.46 -17.10
C GLU A 56 -11.31 6.82 -16.38
N TRP A 57 -11.27 7.10 -15.07
CA TRP A 57 -12.47 7.41 -14.29
C TRP A 57 -12.97 8.84 -14.49
N TYR A 58 -12.07 9.78 -14.77
CA TYR A 58 -12.40 11.21 -14.75
C TYR A 58 -12.20 11.92 -16.09
N SER A 59 -11.67 11.25 -17.13
CA SER A 59 -11.45 11.84 -18.46
C SER A 59 -12.73 12.39 -19.08
N ASP A 60 -13.85 11.68 -18.94
CA ASP A 60 -15.15 12.11 -19.49
C ASP A 60 -15.65 13.36 -18.78
N ALA A 61 -15.52 13.41 -17.45
CA ALA A 61 -15.92 14.57 -16.65
C ALA A 61 -15.05 15.80 -16.96
N GLU A 62 -13.73 15.59 -17.08
CA GLU A 62 -12.80 16.64 -17.48
C GLU A 62 -13.13 17.19 -18.88
N TRP A 63 -13.41 16.29 -19.82
CA TRP A 63 -13.75 16.65 -21.20
C TRP A 63 -15.05 17.44 -21.30
N GLU A 64 -16.09 17.05 -20.56
CA GLU A 64 -17.34 17.81 -20.50
C GLU A 64 -17.13 19.19 -19.85
N ALA A 65 -16.32 19.28 -18.78
CA ALA A 65 -16.01 20.56 -18.14
C ALA A 65 -15.30 21.52 -19.10
N VAL A 66 -14.30 21.03 -19.85
CA VAL A 66 -13.61 21.83 -20.87
C VAL A 66 -14.58 22.27 -21.97
N ARG A 67 -15.47 21.39 -22.43
CA ARG A 67 -16.50 21.74 -23.42
C ARG A 67 -17.46 22.82 -22.93
N GLU A 68 -17.91 22.72 -21.69
CA GLU A 68 -18.77 23.75 -21.09
C GLU A 68 -18.06 25.10 -20.95
N ILE A 69 -16.78 25.09 -20.56
CA ILE A 69 -15.96 26.31 -20.48
C ILE A 69 -15.84 26.94 -21.88
N ILE A 70 -15.52 26.15 -22.90
CA ILE A 70 -15.44 26.63 -24.29
C ILE A 70 -16.78 27.21 -24.75
N ALA A 71 -17.90 26.53 -24.47
CA ALA A 71 -19.23 27.03 -24.82
C ALA A 71 -19.53 28.39 -24.15
N LYS A 72 -19.19 28.54 -22.87
CA LYS A 72 -19.32 29.82 -22.13
C LYS A 72 -18.40 30.91 -22.69
N LEU A 73 -17.19 30.56 -23.13
CA LEU A 73 -16.28 31.50 -23.77
C LEU A 73 -16.81 31.97 -25.13
N LYS A 74 -17.38 31.06 -25.95
CA LYS A 74 -18.06 31.39 -27.21
C LYS A 74 -19.24 32.34 -26.97
N GLU A 75 -20.10 32.03 -25.99
CA GLU A 75 -21.21 32.91 -25.57
C GLU A 75 -20.69 34.27 -25.05
N GLY A 76 -19.60 34.26 -24.28
CA GLY A 76 -18.93 35.48 -23.84
C GLY A 76 -18.46 36.34 -25.02
N CYS A 77 -17.91 35.73 -26.07
CA CYS A 77 -17.48 36.46 -27.27
C CYS A 77 -18.65 37.05 -28.04
N THR A 78 -19.75 36.31 -28.24
CA THR A 78 -20.93 36.84 -28.95
C THR A 78 -21.63 37.95 -28.14
N VAL A 79 -21.85 37.75 -26.83
CA VAL A 79 -22.60 38.70 -25.99
C VAL A 79 -21.78 39.93 -25.60
N SER A 80 -20.51 39.77 -25.21
CA SER A 80 -19.67 40.89 -24.73
C SER A 80 -18.80 41.50 -25.82
N GLY A 81 -18.40 40.70 -26.81
CA GLY A 81 -17.57 41.13 -27.93
C GLY A 81 -18.36 41.75 -29.07
N ASP A 82 -19.65 41.41 -29.22
CA ASP A 82 -20.52 41.78 -30.35
C ASP A 82 -19.98 41.20 -31.69
N PHE A 83 -19.46 39.97 -31.62
CA PHE A 83 -18.97 39.20 -32.76
C PHE A 83 -20.07 38.29 -33.33
N ASP A 84 -20.01 38.04 -34.64
CA ASP A 84 -20.91 37.09 -35.30
C ASP A 84 -20.62 35.66 -34.83
N GLU A 85 -21.67 34.84 -34.71
CA GLU A 85 -21.54 33.45 -34.24
C GLU A 85 -20.68 32.60 -35.17
N GLU A 86 -20.76 32.82 -36.49
CA GLU A 86 -19.96 32.11 -37.50
C GLU A 86 -18.47 32.50 -37.38
N ASP A 87 -18.17 33.78 -37.17
CA ASP A 87 -16.79 34.27 -36.96
C ASP A 87 -16.18 33.74 -35.64
N VAL A 88 -16.99 33.61 -34.59
CA VAL A 88 -16.57 33.05 -33.30
C VAL A 88 -16.30 31.55 -33.44
N ASP A 89 -17.18 30.81 -34.09
CA ASP A 89 -16.99 29.36 -34.30
C ASP A 89 -15.74 29.08 -35.13
N ASP A 90 -15.55 29.76 -36.26
CA ASP A 90 -14.36 29.63 -37.11
C ASP A 90 -13.05 29.93 -36.35
N PHE A 91 -13.07 30.94 -35.48
CA PHE A 91 -11.91 31.29 -34.65
C PHE A 91 -11.59 30.21 -33.62
N PHE A 92 -12.60 29.72 -32.89
CA PHE A 92 -12.39 28.68 -31.88
C PHE A 92 -11.96 27.36 -32.50
N ASP A 93 -12.48 27.01 -33.68
CA ASP A 93 -12.06 25.81 -34.41
C ASP A 93 -10.61 25.95 -34.92
N GLY A 94 -10.19 27.16 -35.30
CA GLY A 94 -8.81 27.46 -35.71
C GLY A 94 -7.80 27.54 -34.56
N HIS A 95 -8.26 27.78 -33.33
CA HIS A 95 -7.44 28.00 -32.13
C HIS A 95 -7.77 27.00 -31.00
N GLU A 96 -8.38 25.85 -31.32
CA GLU A 96 -8.90 24.89 -30.33
C GLU A 96 -7.79 24.44 -29.36
N ASP A 97 -6.65 23.98 -29.89
CA ASP A 97 -5.53 23.47 -29.10
C ASP A 97 -5.01 24.54 -28.11
N GLU A 98 -4.84 25.78 -28.56
CA GLU A 98 -4.28 26.88 -27.76
C GLU A 98 -5.23 27.33 -26.64
N ILE A 99 -6.54 27.29 -26.91
CA ILE A 99 -7.58 27.60 -25.92
C ILE A 99 -7.66 26.48 -24.88
N ARG A 100 -7.63 25.21 -25.32
CA ARG A 100 -7.63 24.05 -24.42
C ARG A 100 -6.38 24.01 -23.56
N ASP A 101 -5.21 24.20 -24.14
CA ASP A 101 -3.94 24.27 -23.41
C ASP A 101 -3.98 25.35 -22.33
N GLU A 102 -4.54 26.53 -22.63
CA GLU A 102 -4.69 27.60 -21.63
C GLU A 102 -5.67 27.20 -20.50
N ILE A 103 -6.77 26.51 -20.80
CA ILE A 103 -7.70 25.99 -19.78
C ILE A 103 -6.99 24.97 -18.89
N TYR A 104 -6.25 24.02 -19.47
CA TYR A 104 -5.48 23.02 -18.73
C TYR A 104 -4.36 23.65 -17.88
N ASN A 105 -3.68 24.68 -18.39
CA ASN A 105 -2.67 25.43 -17.62
C ASN A 105 -3.26 26.15 -16.41
N ARG A 106 -4.56 26.43 -16.42
CA ARG A 106 -5.31 27.02 -15.30
C ARG A 106 -6.05 25.97 -14.47
N ASN A 107 -5.90 24.68 -14.76
CA ASN A 107 -6.52 23.60 -13.99
C ASN A 107 -5.88 23.50 -12.59
N ASP A 108 -6.70 23.60 -11.55
CA ASP A 108 -6.27 23.45 -10.15
C ASP A 108 -6.70 22.13 -9.50
N SER A 109 -7.42 21.28 -10.24
CA SER A 109 -7.81 19.96 -9.77
C SER A 109 -6.62 18.98 -9.78
N ASP A 110 -6.50 18.19 -8.70
CA ASP A 110 -5.55 17.08 -8.61
C ASP A 110 -6.26 15.85 -8.05
N VAL A 111 -6.96 15.16 -8.95
CA VAL A 111 -7.79 14.00 -8.66
C VAL A 111 -7.01 12.95 -7.88
N LEU A 112 -5.80 12.61 -8.32
CA LEU A 112 -5.02 11.55 -7.69
C LEU A 112 -4.59 11.94 -6.28
N LYS A 113 -4.13 13.17 -6.05
CA LYS A 113 -3.81 13.63 -4.69
C LYS A 113 -5.03 13.64 -3.79
N ASP A 114 -6.20 14.00 -4.31
CA ASP A 114 -7.44 13.98 -3.55
C ASP A 114 -7.86 12.57 -3.16
N LEU A 115 -7.84 11.62 -4.11
CA LEU A 115 -8.12 10.20 -3.85
C LEU A 115 -7.18 9.63 -2.79
N ILE A 116 -5.87 9.89 -2.93
CA ILE A 116 -4.85 9.42 -1.98
C ILE A 116 -5.09 9.99 -0.59
N LYS A 117 -5.41 11.29 -0.50
CA LYS A 117 -5.67 11.97 0.78
C LYS A 117 -6.91 11.45 1.50
N ARG A 118 -7.90 10.96 0.76
CA ARG A 118 -9.18 10.43 1.27
C ARG A 118 -9.17 8.92 1.49
N THR A 119 -8.09 8.24 1.13
CA THR A 119 -7.90 6.80 1.37
C THR A 119 -7.43 6.59 2.79
N ASP A 120 -8.05 5.65 3.49
CA ASP A 120 -7.70 5.30 4.86
C ASP A 120 -6.34 4.57 4.93
N ASP A 121 -5.79 4.46 6.14
CA ASP A 121 -4.58 3.66 6.34
C ASP A 121 -4.84 2.20 5.99
N ILE A 122 -4.02 1.66 5.10
CA ILE A 122 -4.26 0.35 4.47
C ILE A 122 -3.62 -0.74 5.33
N PRO A 123 -4.35 -1.79 5.73
CA PRO A 123 -3.79 -2.99 6.33
C PRO A 123 -2.68 -3.64 5.50
N ILE A 124 -1.57 -4.00 6.14
CA ILE A 124 -0.41 -4.61 5.50
C ILE A 124 0.06 -5.87 6.21
N ARG A 125 0.82 -6.67 5.47
CA ARG A 125 1.57 -7.81 5.95
C ARG A 125 3.02 -7.70 5.50
N VAL A 126 3.93 -7.98 6.42
CA VAL A 126 5.36 -8.10 6.11
C VAL A 126 5.78 -9.51 6.45
N GLU A 127 6.07 -10.28 5.41
CA GLU A 127 6.22 -11.73 5.48
C GLU A 127 7.70 -12.10 5.39
N MET A 128 8.17 -12.89 6.36
CA MET A 128 9.53 -13.42 6.39
C MET A 128 9.65 -14.62 5.46
N LEU A 129 10.47 -14.47 4.43
CA LEU A 129 10.85 -15.52 3.50
C LEU A 129 12.18 -16.14 3.90
N SER A 130 12.31 -17.43 3.66
CA SER A 130 13.54 -18.20 3.87
C SER A 130 13.66 -19.24 2.75
N ASN A 131 14.89 -19.66 2.47
CA ASN A 131 15.24 -20.64 1.43
C ASN A 131 15.04 -22.10 1.87
N TYR A 132 14.47 -22.33 3.06
CA TYR A 132 14.16 -23.67 3.56
C TYR A 132 12.71 -24.08 3.22
N ASP A 133 12.53 -25.31 2.72
CA ASP A 133 11.28 -25.87 2.20
C ASP A 133 10.16 -26.08 3.26
N CYS A 134 10.48 -25.94 4.55
CA CYS A 134 9.56 -26.26 5.65
C CYS A 134 9.01 -24.99 6.29
N ILE A 135 7.93 -24.47 5.71
CA ILE A 135 7.18 -23.37 6.27
C ILE A 135 6.57 -23.82 7.64
N ASN A 136 6.74 -23.00 8.70
CA ASN A 136 6.59 -23.40 10.10
C ASN A 136 5.17 -23.87 10.48
N SER A 137 5.05 -25.01 11.14
CA SER A 137 3.90 -25.36 11.97
C SER A 137 4.30 -26.30 13.10
N ASN A 138 3.71 -26.12 14.28
CA ASN A 138 3.95 -27.01 15.41
C ASN A 138 3.58 -28.46 15.10
N TRP A 139 2.55 -28.71 14.28
CA TRP A 139 2.17 -30.08 13.90
C TRP A 139 3.28 -30.84 13.18
N PHE A 140 4.00 -30.19 12.25
CA PHE A 140 5.11 -30.83 11.54
C PHE A 140 6.37 -30.91 12.41
N GLU A 141 6.74 -29.80 13.05
CA GLU A 141 7.97 -29.72 13.84
C GLU A 141 7.94 -30.64 15.07
N SER A 142 6.78 -30.79 15.73
CA SER A 142 6.66 -31.63 16.93
C SER A 142 6.78 -33.14 16.65
N GLN A 143 6.50 -33.59 15.42
CA GLN A 143 6.65 -34.98 15.02
C GLN A 143 8.08 -35.32 14.62
N GLY A 144 8.77 -34.38 13.95
CA GLY A 144 10.13 -34.56 13.46
C GLY A 144 11.22 -34.04 14.40
N GLY A 145 10.83 -33.34 15.47
CA GLY A 145 11.71 -32.64 16.40
C GLY A 145 12.21 -31.30 15.85
N TYR A 146 12.12 -30.26 16.67
CA TYR A 146 12.52 -28.90 16.27
C TYR A 146 14.03 -28.81 15.99
N ARG A 147 14.40 -28.21 14.85
CA ARG A 147 15.78 -27.84 14.51
C ARG A 147 15.96 -26.34 14.48
N TYR A 148 17.10 -25.87 14.98
CA TYR A 148 17.52 -24.47 14.87
C TYR A 148 18.49 -24.24 13.71
N GLU A 149 19.40 -25.17 13.46
CA GLU A 149 20.35 -25.04 12.36
C GLU A 149 19.67 -25.42 11.05
N GLU A 150 19.98 -24.70 9.98
CA GLU A 150 19.51 -24.98 8.62
C GLU A 150 17.99 -25.19 8.50
N SER A 151 17.20 -24.33 9.17
CA SER A 151 15.74 -24.43 9.19
C SER A 151 15.04 -23.08 9.18
N TYR A 152 13.81 -23.06 8.65
CA TYR A 152 12.92 -21.90 8.74
C TYR A 152 12.68 -21.49 10.20
N PHE A 153 12.50 -22.47 11.09
CA PHE A 153 12.32 -22.21 12.52
C PHE A 153 13.52 -21.46 13.12
N GLY A 154 14.74 -21.82 12.72
CA GLY A 154 15.96 -21.12 13.07
C GLY A 154 15.97 -19.66 12.62
N ASP A 155 15.62 -19.41 11.36
CA ASP A 155 15.54 -18.06 10.79
C ASP A 155 14.48 -17.20 11.50
N MET A 156 13.35 -17.81 11.88
CA MET A 156 12.31 -17.15 12.67
C MET A 156 12.80 -16.79 14.08
N VAL A 157 13.49 -17.72 14.77
CA VAL A 157 14.11 -17.48 16.08
C VAL A 157 15.13 -16.35 16.01
N ASP A 158 15.91 -16.31 14.93
CA ASP A 158 16.90 -15.26 14.67
C ASP A 158 16.24 -13.92 14.36
N THR A 159 15.19 -13.91 13.55
CA THR A 159 14.41 -12.73 13.18
C THR A 159 13.74 -12.09 14.39
N LEU A 160 13.09 -12.87 15.24
CA LEU A 160 12.47 -12.39 16.50
C LEU A 160 13.50 -12.03 17.58
N ASN A 161 14.79 -12.16 17.26
CA ASN A 161 15.93 -11.93 18.15
C ASN A 161 15.83 -12.73 19.46
N LEU A 162 15.26 -13.94 19.41
CA LEU A 162 15.17 -14.83 20.55
C LEU A 162 16.53 -15.51 20.81
N ASN A 163 16.86 -15.76 22.07
CA ASN A 163 18.00 -16.61 22.43
C ASN A 163 17.66 -18.10 22.17
N PRO A 164 18.34 -18.79 21.24
CA PRO A 164 18.02 -20.18 20.88
C PRO A 164 18.09 -21.15 22.07
N ALA A 165 19.04 -20.96 22.99
CA ALA A 165 19.15 -21.83 24.16
C ALA A 165 17.93 -21.75 25.09
N LYS A 166 17.30 -20.57 25.19
CA LYS A 166 16.05 -20.39 25.94
C LYS A 166 14.86 -20.98 25.20
N VAL A 167 14.81 -20.84 23.87
CA VAL A 167 13.80 -21.51 23.02
C VAL A 167 13.90 -23.03 23.18
N LYS A 168 15.10 -23.61 23.14
CA LYS A 168 15.31 -25.04 23.38
C LYS A 168 14.77 -25.48 24.74
N LYS A 169 15.07 -24.73 25.79
CA LYS A 169 14.57 -25.01 27.14
C LYS A 169 13.04 -25.01 27.17
N LEU A 170 12.43 -23.98 26.57
CA LEU A 170 10.97 -23.84 26.47
C LEU A 170 10.33 -25.03 25.75
N LEU A 171 10.88 -25.47 24.62
CA LEU A 171 10.37 -26.61 23.85
C LEU A 171 10.47 -27.92 24.66
N LEU A 172 11.61 -28.17 25.31
CA LEU A 172 11.82 -29.34 26.16
C LEU A 172 10.88 -29.37 27.37
N GLU A 173 10.63 -28.22 28.00
CA GLU A 173 9.68 -28.10 29.12
C GLU A 173 8.24 -28.46 28.72
N HIS A 174 7.90 -28.27 27.45
CA HIS A 174 6.60 -28.66 26.88
C HIS A 174 6.60 -30.03 26.20
N GLY A 175 7.67 -30.81 26.36
CA GLY A 175 7.75 -32.21 25.92
C GLY A 175 8.10 -32.40 24.44
N TYR A 176 8.56 -31.37 23.73
CA TYR A 176 8.99 -31.50 22.35
C TYR A 176 10.40 -32.06 22.21
N GLU A 177 10.60 -32.90 21.20
CA GLU A 177 11.93 -33.29 20.77
C GLU A 177 12.63 -32.12 20.08
N VAL A 178 13.94 -32.02 20.30
CA VAL A 178 14.78 -30.98 19.69
C VAL A 178 16.05 -31.64 19.16
N HIS A 179 16.46 -31.25 17.97
CA HIS A 179 17.63 -31.80 17.30
C HIS A 179 18.73 -30.75 17.19
N GLU A 180 19.97 -31.24 17.08
CA GLU A 180 21.14 -30.40 16.83
C GLU A 180 21.39 -29.35 17.93
N ARG A 181 22.16 -28.31 17.58
CA ARG A 181 22.67 -27.32 18.54
C ARG A 181 21.79 -26.07 18.55
N PHE A 182 21.42 -25.65 19.75
CA PHE A 182 20.80 -24.36 19.99
C PHE A 182 21.82 -23.50 20.76
N PRO A 183 22.57 -22.62 20.08
CA PRO A 183 23.62 -21.84 20.73
C PRO A 183 23.04 -20.85 21.73
N ASN A 184 23.73 -20.66 22.86
CA ASN A 184 23.35 -19.64 23.83
C ASN A 184 23.87 -18.27 23.38
N ARG A 185 22.97 -17.43 22.87
CA ARG A 185 23.27 -16.07 22.40
C ARG A 185 22.89 -15.04 23.48
N LYS A 186 23.70 -14.95 24.55
CA LYS A 186 23.46 -14.03 25.68
C LYS A 186 23.31 -12.56 25.29
N SER A 187 23.90 -12.14 24.16
CA SER A 187 23.76 -10.76 23.65
C SER A 187 22.33 -10.38 23.24
N ARG A 188 21.45 -11.37 23.07
CA ARG A 188 20.03 -11.20 22.74
C ARG A 188 19.13 -11.09 23.98
N ASP A 189 19.62 -11.50 25.15
CA ASP A 189 18.80 -11.51 26.36
C ASP A 189 18.36 -10.08 26.73
N GLY A 190 17.05 -9.87 26.84
CA GLY A 190 16.44 -8.56 27.08
C GLY A 190 16.23 -7.70 25.83
N LYS A 191 16.51 -8.23 24.65
CA LYS A 191 16.32 -7.56 23.34
C LYS A 191 15.40 -8.37 22.41
N GLU A 192 14.73 -9.38 22.94
CA GLU A 192 13.77 -10.19 22.21
C GLU A 192 12.61 -9.31 21.70
N GLN A 193 12.18 -9.51 20.46
CA GLN A 193 11.06 -8.73 19.91
C GLN A 193 9.73 -9.10 20.57
N VAL A 194 9.58 -10.35 21.00
CA VAL A 194 8.34 -10.90 21.58
C VAL A 194 8.63 -11.63 22.88
N SER A 195 7.60 -12.02 23.64
CA SER A 195 7.79 -12.90 24.79
C SER A 195 7.95 -14.36 24.36
N TYR A 196 8.72 -15.12 25.14
CA TYR A 196 8.85 -16.57 24.94
C TYR A 196 7.49 -17.28 25.08
N GLU A 197 6.62 -16.78 25.96
CA GLU A 197 5.28 -17.33 26.17
C GLU A 197 4.38 -17.11 24.96
N GLN A 198 4.28 -15.89 24.44
CA GLN A 198 3.54 -15.60 23.20
C GLN A 198 4.12 -16.37 22.01
N PHE A 199 5.44 -16.44 21.90
CA PHE A 199 6.09 -17.24 20.87
C PHE A 199 5.65 -18.71 20.90
N TYR A 200 5.62 -19.31 22.10
CA TYR A 200 5.15 -20.68 22.25
C TYR A 200 3.66 -20.83 21.93
N GLN A 201 2.80 -19.94 22.45
CA GLN A 201 1.37 -19.98 22.17
C GLN A 201 1.08 -19.86 20.68
N GLU A 202 1.78 -18.96 19.99
CA GLU A 202 1.63 -18.76 18.55
C GLU A 202 2.00 -20.02 17.75
N LEU A 203 3.08 -20.71 18.13
CA LEU A 203 3.45 -21.99 17.52
C LEU A 203 2.35 -23.03 17.68
N VAL A 204 1.82 -23.20 18.89
CA VAL A 204 0.84 -24.25 19.20
C VAL A 204 -0.54 -23.93 18.61
N ASN A 205 -0.91 -22.65 18.52
CA ASN A 205 -2.18 -22.21 17.95
C ASN A 205 -2.20 -22.23 16.42
N SER A 206 -1.05 -22.43 15.77
CA SER A 206 -0.97 -22.54 14.31
C SER A 206 -1.77 -23.74 13.79
N CYS A 207 -2.88 -23.46 13.12
CA CYS A 207 -3.78 -24.49 12.57
C CYS A 207 -3.46 -24.90 11.13
N CYS A 208 -2.58 -24.17 10.45
CA CYS A 208 -2.15 -24.46 9.09
C CYS A 208 -0.77 -25.14 9.07
N GLY A 209 -0.52 -25.98 8.07
CA GLY A 209 0.72 -26.77 7.96
C GLY A 209 1.93 -25.97 7.47
N ALA A 210 1.71 -24.80 6.86
CA ALA A 210 2.76 -24.01 6.21
C ALA A 210 2.54 -22.51 6.44
N ASN A 211 3.14 -21.94 7.48
CA ASN A 211 3.00 -20.53 7.84
C ASN A 211 4.30 -19.71 7.83
N LEU A 212 4.21 -18.50 7.28
CA LEU A 212 5.29 -17.53 7.38
C LEU A 212 5.16 -16.73 8.68
N LEU A 213 6.29 -16.33 9.25
CA LEU A 213 6.31 -15.25 10.24
C LEU A 213 5.86 -13.97 9.53
N THR A 214 4.75 -13.43 9.98
CA THR A 214 4.08 -12.28 9.40
C THR A 214 3.92 -11.20 10.45
N TYR A 215 4.45 -10.02 10.15
CA TYR A 215 4.18 -8.81 10.93
C TYR A 215 2.99 -8.09 10.32
N ILE A 216 2.12 -7.54 11.17
CA ILE A 216 0.95 -6.76 10.75
C ILE A 216 1.09 -5.30 11.16
N GLY A 217 0.49 -4.44 10.37
CA GLY A 217 0.55 -3.00 10.51
C GLY A 217 -0.43 -2.34 9.55
N LYS A 218 -0.50 -1.02 9.59
CA LYS A 218 -1.15 -0.25 8.52
C LYS A 218 -0.13 0.65 7.83
N VAL A 219 -0.41 1.08 6.61
CA VAL A 219 0.44 2.04 5.90
C VAL A 219 -0.42 3.15 5.31
N ASN A 220 0.10 4.37 5.36
CA ASN A 220 -0.57 5.49 4.74
C ASN A 220 -0.27 5.50 3.23
N LEU A 221 -1.31 5.57 2.38
CA LEU A 221 -1.13 5.57 0.92
C LEU A 221 -0.30 6.75 0.42
N LYS A 222 -0.41 7.92 1.08
CA LYS A 222 0.40 9.09 0.71
C LYS A 222 1.88 8.81 0.92
N GLU A 223 2.26 8.11 1.99
CA GLU A 223 3.66 7.76 2.22
C GLU A 223 4.17 6.76 1.17
N LEU A 224 3.34 5.79 0.76
CA LEU A 224 3.68 4.89 -0.35
C LEU A 224 3.91 5.66 -1.66
N TYR A 225 3.01 6.60 -1.96
CA TYR A 225 3.09 7.43 -3.15
C TYR A 225 4.32 8.34 -3.14
N ASP A 226 4.58 9.03 -2.02
CA ASP A 226 5.75 9.90 -1.84
C ASP A 226 7.07 9.11 -1.93
N ALA A 227 7.06 7.83 -1.53
CA ALA A 227 8.18 6.90 -1.70
C ALA A 227 8.29 6.30 -3.12
N GLY A 228 7.41 6.69 -4.06
CA GLY A 228 7.36 6.16 -5.41
C GLY A 228 7.08 4.66 -5.48
N PHE A 229 6.37 4.11 -4.48
CA PHE A 229 6.10 2.68 -4.31
C PHE A 229 7.37 1.78 -4.25
N SER A 230 8.53 2.38 -4.00
CA SER A 230 9.82 1.69 -3.96
C SER A 230 10.37 1.68 -2.55
N LEU A 231 9.96 0.67 -1.78
CA LEU A 231 10.27 0.57 -0.36
C LEU A 231 11.58 -0.19 -0.14
N LYS A 232 12.50 0.39 0.63
CA LYS A 232 13.74 -0.30 1.05
C LYS A 232 13.62 -0.90 2.43
N GLU A 233 12.95 -0.20 3.33
CA GLU A 233 12.91 -0.54 4.73
C GLU A 233 11.68 0.08 5.39
N ILE A 234 11.18 -0.61 6.40
CA ILE A 234 10.06 -0.15 7.21
C ILE A 234 10.39 -0.31 8.69
N VAL A 235 9.69 0.47 9.52
CA VAL A 235 9.71 0.33 10.98
C VAL A 235 8.30 0.05 11.45
N ILE A 236 8.13 -1.10 12.09
CA ILE A 236 6.88 -1.51 12.73
C ILE A 236 6.95 -1.08 14.19
N PRO A 237 6.00 -0.27 14.67
CA PRO A 237 6.08 0.30 16.01
C PRO A 237 5.90 -0.77 17.08
N LYS A 238 6.53 -0.53 18.24
CA LYS A 238 6.24 -1.26 19.47
C LYS A 238 4.73 -1.27 19.75
N GLY A 239 4.19 -2.41 20.15
CA GLY A 239 2.77 -2.59 20.45
C GLY A 239 1.96 -3.20 19.30
N ASN A 240 2.45 -3.12 18.06
CA ASN A 240 1.90 -3.93 16.96
C ASN A 240 2.21 -5.42 17.20
N CYS A 241 1.58 -6.28 16.41
CA CYS A 241 1.74 -7.73 16.54
C CYS A 241 2.44 -8.35 15.34
N CYS A 242 3.01 -9.53 15.58
CA CYS A 242 3.36 -10.48 14.55
C CYS A 242 2.87 -11.89 14.94
N GLY A 243 2.98 -12.82 14.01
CA GLY A 243 2.54 -14.19 14.23
C GLY A 243 2.80 -15.08 13.03
N LEU A 244 2.13 -16.23 12.98
CA LEU A 244 2.22 -17.15 11.86
C LEU A 244 0.99 -17.06 10.97
N PHE A 245 1.20 -16.84 9.68
CA PHE A 245 0.11 -16.79 8.71
C PHE A 245 0.51 -17.43 7.38
N SER A 246 -0.44 -18.15 6.79
CA SER A 246 -0.33 -18.76 5.48
C SER A 246 -1.24 -18.06 4.51
N SER A 247 -0.67 -17.16 3.72
CA SER A 247 -1.40 -16.47 2.66
C SER A 247 -1.74 -17.41 1.49
N MET A 248 -0.99 -18.51 1.33
CA MET A 248 -1.23 -19.54 0.31
C MET A 248 -2.40 -20.48 0.67
N TYR A 249 -2.52 -20.88 1.94
CA TYR A 249 -3.51 -21.87 2.37
C TYR A 249 -4.69 -21.27 3.15
N GLY A 250 -4.60 -20.01 3.56
CA GLY A 250 -5.68 -19.31 4.25
C GLY A 250 -5.85 -19.79 5.69
N GLY A 251 -4.87 -19.50 6.54
CA GLY A 251 -4.92 -19.86 7.95
C GLY A 251 -3.56 -19.71 8.62
N GLY A 252 -3.49 -19.94 9.92
CA GLY A 252 -2.27 -19.82 10.70
C GLY A 252 -2.57 -19.80 12.18
N SER A 253 -1.88 -18.95 12.92
CA SER A 253 -2.08 -18.71 14.34
C SER A 253 -2.81 -17.38 14.58
N LEU A 254 -2.88 -16.92 15.83
CA LEU A 254 -3.75 -15.81 16.22
C LEU A 254 -3.19 -14.42 15.90
N LEU A 255 -1.92 -14.30 15.50
CA LEU A 255 -1.19 -13.04 15.31
C LEU A 255 -1.13 -12.20 16.59
N GLU A 256 -0.88 -12.85 17.74
CA GLU A 256 -0.93 -12.24 19.08
C GLU A 256 0.46 -12.00 19.70
N MET A 257 1.55 -12.16 18.95
CA MET A 257 2.87 -11.82 19.46
C MET A 257 3.10 -10.31 19.43
N GLU A 258 2.79 -9.64 20.54
CA GLU A 258 3.01 -8.20 20.70
C GLU A 258 4.51 -7.85 20.69
N LEU A 259 4.86 -6.87 19.86
CA LEU A 259 6.22 -6.36 19.71
C LEU A 259 6.61 -5.47 20.89
N LYS A 260 7.70 -5.85 21.57
CA LYS A 260 8.22 -5.16 22.76
C LYS A 260 9.05 -3.92 22.46
N GLN A 261 9.44 -3.74 21.21
CA GLN A 261 10.26 -2.64 20.71
C GLN A 261 9.93 -2.42 19.24
N ASP A 262 10.31 -1.25 18.71
CA ASP A 262 10.20 -0.98 17.28
C ASP A 262 11.05 -1.97 16.48
N VAL A 263 10.47 -2.53 15.42
CA VAL A 263 11.12 -3.55 14.58
C VAL A 263 11.41 -2.96 13.21
N ARG A 264 12.69 -2.86 12.88
CA ARG A 264 13.17 -2.35 11.60
C ARG A 264 13.45 -3.51 10.64
N LEU A 265 12.73 -3.56 9.53
CA LEU A 265 12.78 -4.65 8.55
C LEU A 265 13.20 -4.13 7.17
N LYS A 266 14.27 -4.72 6.63
CA LYS A 266 14.72 -4.46 5.26
C LYS A 266 13.91 -5.25 4.26
N LEU A 267 13.27 -4.56 3.33
CA LEU A 267 12.41 -5.12 2.29
C LEU A 267 13.24 -5.51 1.06
N GLU A 268 14.21 -6.40 1.28
CA GLU A 268 14.98 -7.03 0.23
C GLU A 268 14.79 -8.54 0.28
N VAL A 269 14.56 -9.16 -0.87
CA VAL A 269 14.51 -10.62 -1.01
C VAL A 269 15.64 -11.03 -1.92
N LYS A 270 16.55 -11.87 -1.40
CA LYS A 270 17.67 -12.46 -2.14
C LYS A 270 17.65 -13.96 -1.91
N ASP A 271 17.68 -14.73 -2.99
CA ASP A 271 17.68 -16.19 -2.95
C ASP A 271 16.56 -16.77 -2.06
N TYR A 272 15.34 -16.23 -2.19
CA TYR A 272 14.15 -16.59 -1.38
C TYR A 272 14.26 -16.28 0.12
N HIS A 273 15.27 -15.53 0.56
CA HIS A 273 15.44 -15.10 1.94
C HIS A 273 15.26 -13.59 2.07
N GLY A 274 14.48 -13.13 3.06
CA GLY A 274 14.27 -11.72 3.36
C GLY A 274 12.84 -11.38 3.74
N PHE A 275 12.44 -10.12 3.53
CA PHE A 275 11.08 -9.67 3.85
C PHE A 275 10.35 -9.17 2.62
N ARG A 276 9.11 -9.61 2.46
CA ARG A 276 8.19 -9.14 1.43
C ARG A 276 7.09 -8.30 2.06
N PHE A 277 6.88 -7.11 1.51
CA PHE A 277 5.78 -6.23 1.86
C PHE A 277 4.56 -6.51 0.97
N ARG A 278 3.39 -6.69 1.57
CA ARG A 278 2.11 -6.93 0.87
C ARG A 278 1.00 -6.13 1.53
N LEU A 279 0.05 -5.66 0.73
CA LEU A 279 -1.22 -5.18 1.25
C LEU A 279 -2.07 -6.38 1.66
N ASP A 280 -2.81 -6.27 2.75
CA ASP A 280 -3.82 -7.26 3.09
C ASP A 280 -5.09 -6.97 2.27
N ASP A 281 -5.27 -7.70 1.17
CA ASP A 281 -6.36 -7.48 0.21
C ASP A 281 -7.33 -8.66 0.19
N GLU A 282 -8.52 -8.47 0.76
CA GLU A 282 -9.62 -9.46 0.75
C GLU A 282 -10.09 -9.83 -0.66
N ARG A 283 -9.83 -8.98 -1.66
CA ARG A 283 -10.27 -9.18 -3.04
C ARG A 283 -9.22 -9.88 -3.90
N SER A 284 -8.07 -10.25 -3.32
CA SER A 284 -7.03 -10.97 -4.03
C SER A 284 -7.51 -12.34 -4.49
N LYS A 285 -7.30 -12.64 -5.78
CA LYS A 285 -7.65 -13.93 -6.38
C LYS A 285 -6.67 -15.05 -6.04
N TYR A 286 -5.44 -14.69 -5.69
CA TYR A 286 -4.30 -15.61 -5.60
C TYR A 286 -3.72 -15.72 -4.19
N ASP A 287 -4.23 -14.92 -3.25
CA ASP A 287 -3.67 -14.78 -1.92
C ASP A 287 -4.79 -14.61 -0.91
N TYR A 288 -4.74 -15.35 0.20
CA TYR A 288 -5.66 -15.16 1.30
C TYR A 288 -5.24 -13.97 2.15
N SER A 289 -6.19 -13.12 2.51
CA SER A 289 -5.96 -12.00 3.42
C SER A 289 -6.25 -12.39 4.87
N VAL A 290 -5.57 -11.75 5.82
CA VAL A 290 -5.84 -11.93 7.26
C VAL A 290 -7.25 -11.46 7.59
N GLN A 291 -7.69 -10.34 7.02
CA GLN A 291 -9.06 -9.84 7.19
C GLN A 291 -10.11 -10.86 6.77
N HIS A 292 -9.95 -11.45 5.59
CA HIS A 292 -10.91 -12.41 5.06
C HIS A 292 -10.90 -13.72 5.85
N VAL A 293 -9.71 -14.25 6.14
CA VAL A 293 -9.56 -15.54 6.81
C VAL A 293 -10.03 -15.48 8.27
N TYR A 294 -9.72 -14.38 8.98
CA TYR A 294 -10.06 -14.24 10.40
C TYR A 294 -11.32 -13.42 10.67
N GLY A 295 -11.91 -12.79 9.65
CA GLY A 295 -13.10 -11.95 9.80
C GLY A 295 -12.83 -10.71 10.65
N VAL A 296 -11.64 -10.11 10.53
CA VAL A 296 -11.19 -8.98 11.34
C VAL A 296 -11.22 -7.67 10.55
N CYS A 297 -11.37 -6.54 11.25
CA CYS A 297 -11.32 -5.20 10.66
C CYS A 297 -9.94 -4.54 10.82
N ASP A 298 -9.75 -3.37 10.21
CA ASP A 298 -8.47 -2.66 10.14
C ASP A 298 -7.84 -2.37 11.52
N SER A 299 -8.64 -2.25 12.59
CA SER A 299 -8.10 -2.05 13.94
C SER A 299 -7.26 -3.23 14.46
N PHE A 300 -7.44 -4.42 13.88
CA PHE A 300 -6.64 -5.61 14.22
C PHE A 300 -5.16 -5.43 13.85
N PHE A 301 -4.86 -4.62 12.84
CA PHE A 301 -3.51 -4.42 12.32
C PHE A 301 -2.67 -3.45 13.16
N GLY A 302 -3.23 -2.88 14.23
CA GLY A 302 -2.52 -1.97 15.12
C GLY A 302 -2.25 -0.61 14.48
N ASP A 303 -1.08 -0.05 14.79
CA ASP A 303 -0.67 1.29 14.38
C ASP A 303 0.02 1.30 13.01
N ALA A 304 0.14 2.51 12.45
CA ALA A 304 0.79 2.73 11.17
C ALA A 304 2.30 2.47 11.24
N VAL A 305 2.84 1.81 10.21
CA VAL A 305 4.28 1.59 10.04
C VAL A 305 4.91 2.83 9.40
N SER A 306 6.19 3.06 9.69
CA SER A 306 6.95 4.14 9.05
C SER A 306 7.80 3.61 7.91
N ILE A 307 7.74 4.28 6.76
CA ILE A 307 8.61 3.98 5.60
C ILE A 307 9.96 4.69 5.79
N VAL A 308 11.06 3.96 5.56
CA VAL A 308 12.41 4.51 5.58
C VAL A 308 12.97 4.47 4.15
N SER A 309 13.04 5.64 3.51
CA SER A 309 13.47 5.83 2.11
C SER A 309 14.98 6.02 1.91
#